data_AF-A0A1F4K558-F1
#
_entry.id   AF-A0A1F4K558-F1
#
_cell.length_a   1.000
_cell.length_b   1.000
_cell.length_c   1.000
_cell.angle_alpha   90.00
_cell.angle_beta   90.00
_cell.angle_gamma   90.00
#
_symmetry.space_group_name_H-M   'P 1'
#
loop_
_entity.id
_entity.type
_entity.pdbx_description
1 polymer ?
#
loop_
_entity_poly.entity_id
_entity_poly.type
_entity_poly.pdbx_seq_one_letter_code
_entity_poly.pdbx_strand_id
1 'polypeptide(L)'
;MKTSYASAIALALATLAAGHVMAADVAPMANVRASINDASGDVVEPLTGLKLREINPGYYGANTSVKGKTRAQVQAELAEARRNDDGGDVVEPMTGMKMRDINPSQYAANTAVQGKTRAQVRAELAEARRNDDGGGVVEPMTGMTLREINPSRYAQANS
;
A
#
# COMPACT_ATOMS: atom_id res chain seq x y z
N MET A 1 -76.86 23.50 19.49
CA MET A 1 -76.75 22.40 20.48
C MET A 1 -75.28 21.99 20.51
N LYS A 2 -74.55 22.36 21.58
CA LYS A 2 -73.89 21.49 22.58
C LYS A 2 -72.72 20.65 22.01
N THR A 3 -71.49 20.61 22.52
CA THR A 3 -70.80 21.22 23.68
C THR A 3 -69.28 20.95 23.54
N SER A 4 -68.50 21.84 24.16
CA SER A 4 -67.08 21.85 24.53
C SER A 4 -66.40 20.51 24.84
N TYR A 5 -65.11 20.39 24.51
CA TYR A 5 -64.04 20.00 25.45
C TYR A 5 -62.73 20.69 25.09
N ALA A 6 -62.20 21.42 26.07
CA ALA A 6 -60.91 22.06 26.04
C ALA A 6 -59.80 21.07 26.44
N SER A 7 -58.60 21.38 25.93
CA SER A 7 -57.30 21.13 26.57
C SER A 7 -56.66 19.74 26.43
N ALA A 8 -55.33 19.82 26.27
CA ALA A 8 -54.31 18.80 26.45
C ALA A 8 -54.06 17.96 25.17
N ILE A 9 -52.86 17.84 24.58
CA ILE A 9 -51.50 17.92 25.11
C ILE A 9 -50.55 18.25 23.95
N ALA A 10 -49.62 19.16 24.22
CA ALA A 10 -48.46 19.46 23.40
C ALA A 10 -47.47 18.29 23.35
N LEU A 11 -46.95 17.93 22.17
CA LEU A 11 -45.56 17.47 21.95
C LEU A 11 -45.35 17.30 20.43
N ALA A 12 -44.76 18.30 19.78
CA ALA A 12 -43.32 18.43 19.52
C ALA A 12 -42.89 17.72 18.22
N LEU A 13 -42.53 18.56 17.26
CA LEU A 13 -41.86 18.23 16.01
C LEU A 13 -40.53 17.50 16.28
N ALA A 14 -40.28 16.37 15.61
CA ALA A 14 -38.95 15.95 15.14
C ALA A 14 -38.97 14.52 14.57
N THR A 15 -39.19 14.36 13.27
CA THR A 15 -38.80 13.13 12.54
C THR A 15 -38.22 13.46 11.16
N LEU A 16 -37.40 14.50 11.10
CA LEU A 16 -36.56 14.77 9.93
C LEU A 16 -35.08 14.71 10.35
N ALA A 17 -34.49 13.51 10.27
CA ALA A 17 -33.07 13.26 9.99
C ALA A 17 -32.69 11.84 10.47
N ALA A 18 -32.98 10.82 9.67
CA ALA A 18 -32.11 9.64 9.61
C ALA A 18 -31.06 9.88 8.50
N GLY A 19 -30.31 10.97 8.64
CA GLY A 19 -29.10 11.23 7.87
C GLY A 19 -27.93 10.91 8.80
N HIS A 20 -27.23 9.83 8.48
CA HIS A 20 -26.05 9.29 9.17
C HIS A 20 -25.13 10.40 9.71
N VAL A 21 -24.98 10.48 11.03
CA VAL A 21 -23.87 11.21 11.66
C VAL A 21 -22.59 10.47 11.28
N MET A 22 -21.87 10.98 10.29
CA MET A 22 -20.42 10.83 10.29
C MET A 22 -19.92 11.78 11.37
N ALA A 23 -19.46 11.22 12.48
CA ALA A 23 -18.62 11.94 13.42
C ALA A 23 -17.31 12.27 12.70
N ALA A 24 -17.32 13.30 11.86
CA ALA A 24 -16.12 14.06 11.61
C ALA A 24 -15.83 14.77 12.93
N ASP A 25 -14.86 14.24 13.67
CA ASP A 25 -14.22 14.93 14.77
C ASP A 25 -13.91 16.35 14.31
N VAL A 26 -14.75 17.30 14.73
CA VAL A 26 -14.54 18.72 14.45
C VAL A 26 -13.47 19.14 15.45
N ALA A 27 -12.23 18.78 15.15
CA ALA A 27 -11.10 19.30 15.86
C ALA A 27 -11.27 20.83 15.91
N PRO A 28 -11.12 21.46 17.09
CA PRO A 28 -11.23 22.91 17.18
C PRO A 28 -10.29 23.54 16.14
N MET A 29 -10.70 24.69 15.57
CA MET A 29 -9.98 25.50 14.56
C MET A 29 -8.50 25.84 14.90
N ALA A 30 -7.94 25.29 15.97
CA ALA A 30 -6.51 25.20 16.24
C ALA A 30 -5.77 24.24 15.28
N ASN A 31 -6.40 23.14 14.83
CA ASN A 31 -5.72 22.12 14.03
C ASN A 31 -5.70 22.37 12.50
N VAL A 32 -6.58 23.22 11.95
CA VAL A 32 -6.55 23.55 10.51
C VAL A 32 -5.34 24.41 10.15
N ARG A 33 -4.83 25.22 11.09
CA ARG A 33 -3.55 25.90 10.90
C ARG A 33 -2.42 24.89 10.73
N ALA A 34 -2.41 23.81 11.49
CA ALA A 34 -1.34 22.80 11.41
C ALA A 34 -1.29 22.04 10.07
N SER A 35 -2.39 21.96 9.31
CA SER A 35 -2.43 21.26 8.01
C SER A 35 -2.06 22.12 6.79
N ILE A 36 -1.97 23.45 6.94
CA ILE A 36 -1.54 24.38 5.88
C ILE A 36 -0.17 25.02 6.21
N ASN A 37 0.39 24.74 7.40
CA ASN A 37 1.68 25.25 7.80
C ASN A 37 2.82 24.48 7.09
N ASP A 38 3.12 24.88 5.86
CA ASP A 38 4.51 24.91 5.43
C ASP A 38 5.28 25.82 6.41
N ALA A 39 5.76 25.24 7.52
CA ALA A 39 6.59 25.93 8.50
C ALA A 39 7.92 26.40 7.88
N SER A 40 8.30 25.85 6.72
CA SER A 40 9.46 26.26 5.95
C SER A 40 9.21 27.48 5.06
N GLY A 41 7.97 27.91 4.81
CA GLY A 41 7.65 29.07 3.96
C GLY A 41 8.22 29.00 2.55
N ASP A 42 8.48 27.80 2.04
CA ASP A 42 9.04 27.49 0.72
C ASP A 42 7.98 27.44 -0.40
N VAL A 43 6.70 27.49 -0.06
CA VAL A 43 5.62 27.70 -1.04
C VAL A 43 5.84 29.02 -1.78
N VAL A 44 5.75 28.97 -3.11
CA VAL A 44 5.84 30.13 -4.00
C VAL A 44 4.46 30.77 -4.12
N GLU A 45 4.35 32.07 -3.82
CA GLU A 45 3.13 32.83 -4.05
C GLU A 45 2.97 33.08 -5.56
N PRO A 46 1.84 32.69 -6.17
CA PRO A 46 1.67 32.76 -7.63
C PRO A 46 1.62 34.19 -8.18
N LEU A 47 1.30 35.18 -7.35
CA LEU A 47 1.20 36.58 -7.78
C LEU A 47 2.57 37.27 -7.91
N THR A 48 3.47 37.02 -6.95
CA THR A 48 4.79 37.66 -6.92
C THR A 48 5.90 36.75 -7.43
N GLY A 49 5.66 35.43 -7.48
CA GLY A 49 6.70 34.44 -7.76
C GLY A 49 7.73 34.30 -6.63
N LEU A 50 7.53 35.00 -5.52
CA LEU A 50 8.39 34.94 -4.33
C LEU A 50 7.86 33.88 -3.36
N LYS A 51 8.77 33.32 -2.58
CA LYS A 51 8.40 32.40 -1.50
C LYS A 51 7.72 33.15 -0.37
N LEU A 52 6.80 32.49 0.32
CA LEU A 52 6.08 33.10 1.46
C LEU A 52 7.03 33.61 2.56
N ARG A 53 8.19 32.97 2.75
CA ARG A 53 9.25 33.45 3.65
C ARG A 53 9.96 34.72 3.22
N GLU A 54 10.01 35.01 1.92
CA GLU A 54 10.61 36.22 1.36
C GLU A 54 9.66 37.40 1.51
N ILE A 55 8.35 37.13 1.41
CA ILE A 55 7.29 38.12 1.59
C ILE A 55 7.09 38.45 3.08
N ASN A 56 7.14 37.43 3.96
CA ASN A 56 6.78 37.55 5.37
C ASN A 56 7.80 36.88 6.30
N PRO A 57 9.06 37.34 6.35
CA PRO A 57 10.15 36.67 7.07
C PRO A 57 9.92 36.53 8.58
N GLY A 58 9.12 37.41 9.20
CA GLY A 58 8.78 37.34 10.63
C GLY A 58 7.87 36.17 11.02
N TYR A 59 7.23 35.50 10.05
CA TYR A 59 6.29 34.40 10.27
C TYR A 59 6.92 33.01 10.02
N TYR A 60 8.15 32.94 9.48
CA TYR A 60 8.81 31.69 9.13
C TYR A 60 10.17 31.57 9.81
N GLY A 61 10.49 30.39 10.33
CA GLY A 61 11.77 30.12 10.99
C GLY A 61 12.98 30.29 10.05
N ALA A 62 14.17 30.48 10.63
CA ALA A 62 15.42 30.51 9.88
C ALA A 62 15.59 29.23 9.04
N ASN A 63 16.00 29.38 7.78
CA ASN A 63 16.13 28.30 6.80
C ASN A 63 16.86 27.08 7.36
N THR A 64 16.12 26.04 7.71
CA THR A 64 16.67 24.68 7.74
C THR A 64 16.70 24.21 6.30
N SER A 65 17.73 24.65 5.56
CA SER A 65 17.99 24.11 4.22
C SER A 65 18.22 22.61 4.38
N VAL A 66 17.15 21.83 4.20
CA VAL A 66 17.25 20.38 4.02
C VAL A 66 18.12 20.24 2.79
N LYS A 67 19.31 19.64 2.98
CA LYS A 67 20.29 19.45 1.92
C LYS A 67 19.61 18.66 0.79
N GLY A 68 19.18 19.35 -0.25
CA GLY A 68 18.53 18.74 -1.40
C GLY A 68 19.47 17.74 -2.07
N LYS A 69 18.90 16.70 -2.67
CA LYS A 69 19.68 15.75 -3.48
C LYS A 69 20.45 16.53 -4.55
N THR A 70 21.72 16.21 -4.72
CA THR A 70 22.50 16.80 -5.80
C THR A 70 21.94 16.35 -7.15
N ARG A 71 22.16 17.15 -8.21
CA ARG A 71 21.75 16.76 -9.56
C ARG A 71 22.29 15.39 -9.96
N ALA A 72 23.50 15.05 -9.51
CA ALA A 72 24.11 13.74 -9.72
C ALA A 72 23.36 12.61 -8.99
N GLN A 73 22.94 12.83 -7.74
CA GLN A 73 22.13 11.86 -6.99
C GLN A 73 20.78 11.62 -7.65
N VAL A 74 20.10 12.69 -8.09
CA VAL A 74 18.81 12.59 -8.80
C VAL A 74 18.97 11.82 -10.12
N GLN A 75 20.05 12.06 -10.87
CA GLN A 75 20.30 11.31 -12.11
C GLN A 75 20.59 9.83 -11.86
N ALA A 76 21.35 9.51 -10.81
CA ALA A 76 21.65 8.14 -10.43
C ALA A 76 20.37 7.37 -10.05
N GLU A 77 19.53 7.97 -9.21
CA GLU A 77 18.25 7.40 -8.79
C GLU A 77 17.27 7.26 -9.97
N LEU A 78 17.22 8.24 -10.87
CA LEU A 78 16.40 8.14 -12.08
C LEU A 78 16.89 7.02 -13.01
N ALA A 79 18.21 6.83 -13.14
CA ALA A 79 18.77 5.73 -13.91
C ALA A 79 18.46 4.37 -13.25
N GLU A 80 18.51 4.28 -11.93
CA GLU A 80 18.15 3.08 -11.17
C GLU A 80 16.66 2.75 -11.30
N ALA A 81 15.78 3.75 -11.13
CA ALA A 81 14.35 3.61 -11.32
C ALA A 81 14.01 3.12 -12.74
N ARG A 82 14.69 3.65 -13.77
CA ARG A 82 14.52 3.20 -15.16
C ARG A 82 15.00 1.78 -15.41
N ARG A 83 16.03 1.32 -14.69
CA ARG A 83 16.51 -0.07 -14.80
C ARG A 83 15.56 -1.05 -14.13
N ASN A 84 15.00 -0.64 -13.00
CA ASN A 84 14.07 -1.44 -12.20
C ASN A 84 12.60 -1.30 -12.63
N ASP A 85 12.33 -0.54 -13.70
CA ASP A 85 10.98 -0.38 -14.24
C ASP A 85 10.47 -1.72 -14.80
N ASP A 86 9.43 -2.25 -14.14
CA ASP A 86 8.72 -3.47 -14.49
C ASP A 86 7.55 -3.20 -15.45
N GLY A 87 7.27 -1.93 -15.78
CA GLY A 87 6.21 -1.55 -16.72
C GLY A 87 6.36 -2.19 -18.11
N GLY A 88 7.58 -2.51 -18.51
CA GLY A 88 7.86 -3.25 -19.75
C GLY A 88 7.52 -4.75 -19.70
N ASP A 89 7.40 -5.34 -18.51
CA ASP A 89 7.06 -6.77 -18.31
C ASP A 89 5.55 -7.02 -18.26
N VAL A 90 4.73 -5.96 -18.26
CA VAL A 90 3.28 -6.04 -18.39
C VAL A 90 2.92 -6.69 -19.73
N VAL A 91 2.02 -7.66 -19.70
CA VAL A 91 1.52 -8.36 -20.89
C VAL A 91 0.33 -7.59 -21.47
N GLU A 92 0.41 -7.26 -22.76
CA GLU A 92 -0.68 -6.64 -23.49
C GLU A 92 -1.77 -7.69 -23.79
N PRO A 93 -3.05 -7.43 -23.41
CA PRO A 93 -4.08 -8.46 -23.42
C PRO A 93 -4.50 -8.93 -24.82
N MET A 94 -4.35 -8.11 -25.88
CA MET A 94 -4.75 -8.49 -27.24
C MET A 94 -3.72 -9.36 -27.95
N THR A 95 -2.43 -9.12 -27.72
CA THR A 95 -1.30 -9.77 -28.39
C THR A 95 -0.66 -10.85 -27.53
N GLY A 96 -0.84 -10.80 -26.20
CA GLY A 96 -0.16 -11.69 -25.25
C GLY A 96 1.35 -11.46 -25.17
N MET A 97 1.86 -10.39 -25.79
CA MET A 97 3.27 -10.00 -25.77
C MET A 97 3.53 -9.01 -24.64
N LYS A 98 4.78 -8.94 -24.16
CA LYS A 98 5.14 -7.93 -23.17
C LYS A 98 5.25 -6.55 -23.83
N MET A 99 4.98 -5.48 -23.09
CA MET A 99 5.11 -4.11 -23.61
C MET A 99 6.52 -3.80 -24.12
N ARG A 100 7.55 -4.43 -23.53
CA ARG A 100 8.96 -4.31 -23.96
C ARG A 100 9.22 -4.97 -25.32
N ASP A 101 8.45 -6.00 -25.68
CA ASP A 101 8.54 -6.65 -27.00
C ASP A 101 7.82 -5.82 -28.07
N ILE A 102 6.74 -5.14 -27.67
CA ILE A 102 5.93 -4.29 -28.55
C ILE A 102 6.62 -2.93 -28.81
N ASN A 103 7.18 -2.31 -27.78
CA ASN A 103 7.83 -0.99 -27.83
C ASN A 103 9.21 -0.98 -27.16
N PRO A 104 10.22 -1.66 -27.73
CA PRO A 104 11.53 -1.82 -27.12
C PRO A 104 12.26 -0.49 -26.89
N SER A 105 11.98 0.55 -27.67
CA SER A 105 12.60 1.88 -27.51
C SER A 105 12.15 2.62 -26.25
N GLN A 106 11.01 2.25 -25.66
CA GLN A 106 10.42 2.94 -24.50
C GLN A 106 10.87 2.36 -23.15
N TYR A 107 11.44 1.15 -23.17
CA TYR A 107 11.81 0.41 -21.97
C TYR A 107 13.31 0.10 -22.01
N ALA A 108 13.96 0.11 -20.85
CA ALA A 108 15.36 -0.31 -20.77
C ALA A 108 15.50 -1.78 -21.21
N ALA A 109 16.68 -2.22 -21.65
CA ALA A 109 16.92 -3.64 -21.87
C ALA A 109 16.88 -4.38 -20.52
N ASN A 110 16.07 -5.44 -20.41
CA ASN A 110 16.01 -6.22 -19.16
C ASN A 110 17.32 -7.02 -19.05
N THR A 111 18.13 -6.75 -18.03
CA THR A 111 19.17 -7.70 -17.64
C THR A 111 18.45 -8.86 -17.00
N ALA A 112 18.23 -9.93 -17.77
CA ALA A 112 17.58 -11.13 -17.27
C ALA A 112 18.27 -11.57 -15.97
N VAL A 113 17.61 -11.32 -14.84
CA VAL A 113 18.04 -11.86 -13.56
C VAL A 113 17.98 -13.37 -13.74
N GLN A 114 19.12 -14.03 -13.57
CA GLN A 114 19.23 -15.47 -13.78
C GLN A 114 18.31 -16.17 -12.77
N GLY A 115 17.11 -16.53 -13.23
CA GLY A 115 16.14 -17.26 -12.43
C GLY A 115 16.67 -18.63 -12.05
N LYS A 116 16.05 -19.26 -11.04
CA LYS A 116 16.36 -20.64 -10.65
C LYS A 116 16.32 -21.54 -11.88
N THR A 117 17.38 -22.32 -12.08
CA THR A 117 17.42 -23.31 -13.16
C THR A 117 16.32 -24.36 -12.93
N ARG A 118 15.84 -25.01 -14.00
CA ARG A 118 14.86 -26.10 -13.86
C ARG A 118 15.36 -27.21 -12.92
N ALA A 119 16.67 -27.44 -12.86
CA ALA A 119 17.28 -28.40 -11.94
C ALA A 119 17.12 -27.97 -10.47
N GLN A 120 17.37 -26.69 -10.16
CA GLN A 120 17.15 -26.14 -8.81
C GLN A 120 15.68 -26.20 -8.40
N VAL A 121 14.76 -25.83 -9.29
CA VAL A 121 13.31 -25.90 -9.02
C VAL A 121 12.88 -27.34 -8.78
N ARG A 122 13.41 -28.31 -9.54
CA ARG A 122 13.11 -29.74 -9.32
C ARG A 122 13.67 -30.26 -8.00
N ALA A 123 14.87 -29.83 -7.61
CA ALA A 123 15.48 -30.21 -6.34
C ALA A 123 14.66 -29.66 -5.16
N GLU A 124 14.30 -28.38 -5.20
CA GLU A 124 13.47 -27.73 -4.18
C GLU A 124 12.07 -28.35 -4.10
N LEU A 125 11.45 -28.69 -5.23
CA LEU A 125 10.15 -29.34 -5.25
C LEU A 125 10.20 -30.79 -4.74
N ALA A 126 11.31 -31.50 -4.97
CA ALA A 126 11.52 -32.83 -4.40
C ALA A 126 11.76 -32.76 -2.88
N GLU A 127 12.50 -31.76 -2.42
CA GLU A 127 12.74 -31.49 -1.00
C GLU A 127 11.44 -31.08 -0.28
N ALA A 128 10.66 -30.18 -0.88
CA ALA A 128 9.35 -29.80 -0.38
C ALA A 128 8.43 -31.02 -0.25
N ARG A 129 8.37 -31.90 -1.26
CA ARG A 129 7.57 -33.14 -1.19
C ARG A 129 8.01 -34.12 -0.11
N ARG A 130 9.31 -34.19 0.19
CA ARG A 130 9.84 -35.04 1.28
C ARG A 130 9.49 -34.47 2.66
N ASN A 131 9.42 -33.14 2.78
CA ASN A 131 9.12 -32.45 4.02
C ASN A 131 7.60 -32.25 4.25
N ASP A 132 6.82 -32.09 3.17
CA ASP A 132 5.35 -32.00 3.14
C ASP A 132 4.69 -33.38 3.16
N ASP A 133 5.44 -34.46 3.38
CA ASP A 133 4.85 -35.79 3.47
C ASP A 133 3.86 -35.89 4.63
N GLY A 134 3.74 -34.90 5.52
CA GLY A 134 2.77 -34.88 6.62
C GLY A 134 3.04 -35.95 7.67
N GLY A 135 4.10 -36.75 7.50
CA GLY A 135 4.47 -37.83 8.39
C GLY A 135 5.03 -37.32 9.71
N GLY A 136 5.57 -36.09 9.73
CA GLY A 136 6.03 -35.40 10.94
C GLY A 136 4.94 -34.68 11.74
N VAL A 137 3.69 -34.67 11.25
CA VAL A 137 2.57 -34.09 12.00
C VAL A 137 2.24 -35.02 13.16
N VAL A 138 2.15 -34.48 14.38
CA VAL A 138 1.82 -35.23 15.59
C VAL A 138 0.30 -35.25 15.77
N GLU A 139 -0.29 -36.45 15.89
CA GLU A 139 -1.70 -36.60 16.19
C GLU A 139 -1.96 -36.24 17.67
N PRO A 140 -2.89 -35.32 17.97
CA PRO A 140 -3.07 -34.79 19.32
C PRO A 140 -3.63 -35.80 20.33
N MET A 141 -4.28 -36.87 19.87
CA MET A 141 -4.88 -37.88 20.75
C MET A 141 -3.86 -38.95 21.20
N THR A 142 -2.86 -39.25 20.37
CA THR A 142 -1.90 -40.32 20.61
C THR A 142 -0.50 -39.80 20.93
N GLY A 143 -0.20 -38.55 20.57
CA GLY A 143 1.14 -37.96 20.71
C GLY A 143 2.18 -38.57 19.76
N MET A 144 1.74 -39.47 18.88
CA MET A 144 2.57 -40.11 17.86
C MET A 144 2.47 -39.32 16.55
N THR A 145 3.53 -39.38 15.77
CA THR A 145 3.57 -38.81 14.43
C THR A 145 2.70 -39.65 13.47
N LEU A 146 2.12 -39.02 12.45
CA LEU A 146 1.34 -39.74 11.44
C LEU A 146 2.15 -40.85 10.76
N ARG A 147 3.48 -40.70 10.68
CA ARG A 147 4.40 -41.75 10.19
C ARG A 147 4.45 -42.98 11.09
N GLU A 148 4.43 -42.81 12.41
CA GLU A 148 4.39 -43.91 13.37
C GLU A 148 3.02 -44.61 13.37
N ILE A 149 1.96 -43.84 13.15
CA ILE A 149 0.58 -44.35 13.10
C ILE A 149 0.31 -45.11 11.79
N ASN A 150 0.88 -44.66 10.66
CA ASN A 150 0.63 -45.27 9.35
C ASN A 150 1.90 -45.46 8.51
N PRO A 151 2.84 -46.31 8.96
CA PRO A 151 4.17 -46.45 8.33
C PRO A 151 4.10 -46.87 6.86
N SER A 152 3.11 -47.66 6.47
CA SER A 152 2.94 -48.13 5.08
C SER A 152 2.62 -47.00 4.09
N ARG A 153 1.93 -45.92 4.53
CA ARG A 153 1.60 -44.77 3.67
C ARG A 153 2.79 -43.84 3.47
N TYR A 154 3.63 -43.69 4.49
CA TYR A 154 4.78 -42.78 4.46
C TYR A 154 6.07 -43.46 3.98
N ALA A 155 6.13 -44.80 3.95
CA ALA A 155 7.23 -45.53 3.33
C ALA A 155 7.31 -45.33 1.80
N GLN A 156 6.17 -45.10 1.14
CA GLN A 156 6.10 -44.89 -0.32
C GLN A 156 6.47 -43.46 -0.75
N ALA A 157 6.48 -42.49 0.17
CA ALA A 157 6.86 -41.11 -0.13
C ALA A 157 8.39 -40.91 -0.22
N ASN A 158 9.18 -41.86 0.30
CA ASN A 158 10.65 -41.81 0.36
C ASN A 158 11.37 -42.72 -0.65
N SER A 159 10.64 -43.45 -1.50
CA SER A 159 11.19 -44.31 -2.56
C SER A 159 11.23 -43.62 -3.92
#